data_AF-A0A6F8XP53-F1
#
_entry.id   AF-A0A6F8XP53-F1
#
_cell.length_a   1.000
_cell.length_b   1.000
_cell.length_c   1.000
_cell.angle_alpha   90.00
_cell.angle_beta   90.00
_cell.angle_gamma   90.00
#
_symmetry.space_group_name_H-M   'P 1'
#
loop_
_entity.id
_entity.type
_entity.pdbx_description
1 polymer ?
#
loop_
_entity_poly.entity_id
_entity_poly.type
_entity_poly.pdbx_seq_one_letter_code
_entity_poly.pdbx_strand_id
1 'polypeptide(L)'
;MDALAGLLDGPRAREAFLLRVVLDPPWSIRVQDRAALALVAVARGSAWLITDGGEPIEVRAGDIVVTRGPSRIRWPTTPRRRRR
;
A
#
# COMPACT_ATOMS: atom_id res chain seq x y z
N MET A 1 -17.75 16.57 -25.30
CA MET A 1 -17.10 15.73 -24.28
C MET A 1 -15.67 15.51 -24.71
N ASP A 2 -14.72 15.71 -23.80
CA ASP A 2 -13.28 15.51 -24.03
C ASP A 2 -12.92 14.04 -23.74
N ALA A 3 -12.25 13.38 -24.69
CA ALA A 3 -11.79 12.00 -24.57
C ALA A 3 -10.86 11.79 -23.37
N LEU A 4 -10.11 12.84 -22.96
CA LEU A 4 -9.27 12.79 -21.77
C LEU A 4 -10.10 12.77 -20.48
N ALA A 5 -11.14 13.60 -20.40
CA ALA A 5 -12.07 13.58 -19.27
C ALA A 5 -12.83 12.24 -19.18
N GLY A 6 -13.23 11.65 -20.32
CA GLY A 6 -13.85 10.31 -20.37
C GLY A 6 -12.90 9.18 -19.94
N LEU A 7 -11.61 9.29 -20.28
CA LEU A 7 -10.59 8.35 -19.81
C LEU A 7 -10.33 8.48 -18.30
N LEU A 8 -10.36 9.71 -17.76
CA LEU A 8 -10.17 9.97 -16.32
C LEU A 8 -11.41 9.60 -15.49
N ASP A 9 -12.60 9.62 -16.08
CA ASP A 9 -13.85 9.16 -15.46
C ASP A 9 -14.00 7.63 -15.43
N GLY A 10 -13.29 6.91 -16.31
CA GLY A 10 -13.30 5.45 -16.43
C GLY A 10 -12.77 4.70 -15.18
N PRO A 11 -11.63 5.11 -14.58
CA PRO A 11 -11.07 4.48 -13.38
C PRO A 11 -11.37 5.29 -12.12
N ARG A 12 -12.57 5.89 -11.98
CA ARG A 12 -13.03 6.23 -10.63
C ARG A 12 -13.14 4.94 -9.84
N ALA A 13 -12.34 4.79 -8.80
CA ALA A 13 -12.33 3.57 -7.98
C ALA A 13 -13.71 3.38 -7.33
N ARG A 14 -14.53 2.53 -7.96
CA ARG A 14 -15.83 2.12 -7.42
C ARG A 14 -15.53 1.24 -6.21
N GLU A 15 -16.21 1.50 -5.11
CA GLU A 15 -15.99 0.80 -3.82
C GLU A 15 -14.61 1.05 -3.19
N ALA A 16 -13.91 2.13 -3.58
CA ALA A 16 -12.76 2.58 -2.82
C ALA A 16 -13.20 2.99 -1.41
N PHE A 17 -12.49 2.46 -0.42
CA PHE A 17 -12.60 2.90 0.95
C PHE A 17 -11.29 3.56 1.37
N LEU A 18 -11.37 4.54 2.26
CA LEU A 18 -10.22 5.18 2.86
C LEU A 18 -10.12 4.76 4.33
N LEU A 19 -8.96 4.23 4.73
CA LEU A 19 -8.67 3.93 6.13
C LEU A 19 -7.49 4.77 6.60
N ARG A 20 -7.62 5.34 7.80
CA ARG A 20 -6.49 5.84 8.58
C ARG A 20 -6.11 4.78 9.60
N VAL A 21 -4.86 4.35 9.58
CA VAL A 21 -4.33 3.34 10.50
C VAL A 21 -3.23 3.99 11.33
N VAL A 22 -3.37 3.93 12.65
CA VAL A 22 -2.38 4.42 13.62
C VAL A 22 -2.05 3.27 14.56
N LEU A 23 -0.77 2.90 14.62
CA LEU A 23 -0.29 1.72 15.34
C LEU A 23 1.00 2.06 16.06
N ASP A 24 1.13 1.63 17.31
CA ASP A 24 2.39 1.66 18.04
C ASP A 24 3.21 0.39 17.75
N PRO A 25 4.53 0.50 17.50
CA PRO A 25 5.38 -0.66 17.27
C PRO A 25 5.44 -1.64 18.46
N PRO A 26 5.61 -2.95 18.24
CA PRO A 26 5.76 -3.61 16.94
C PRO A 26 4.43 -4.03 16.32
N TRP A 27 4.26 -3.77 15.03
CA TRP A 27 3.07 -4.18 14.29
C TRP A 27 3.40 -4.77 12.92
N SER A 28 2.45 -5.51 12.37
CA SER A 28 2.47 -5.87 10.96
C SER A 28 1.08 -6.02 10.38
N ILE A 29 0.83 -5.38 9.23
CA ILE A 29 -0.40 -5.50 8.46
C ILE A 29 -0.15 -6.38 7.24
N ARG A 30 -1.08 -7.28 6.91
CA ARG A 30 -1.13 -7.97 5.63
C ARG A 30 -2.41 -7.56 4.93
N VAL A 31 -2.29 -6.98 3.73
CA VAL A 31 -3.44 -6.56 2.93
C VAL A 31 -3.91 -7.75 2.09
N GLN A 32 -5.20 -8.07 2.18
CA GLN A 32 -5.83 -9.22 1.51
C GLN A 32 -7.19 -8.89 0.86
N ASP A 33 -7.49 -7.61 0.68
CA ASP A 33 -8.73 -7.11 0.07
C ASP A 33 -8.84 -7.42 -1.43
N ARG A 34 -7.74 -7.82 -2.08
CA ARG A 34 -7.64 -8.09 -3.52
C ARG A 34 -8.00 -6.87 -4.37
N ALA A 35 -7.83 -5.66 -3.83
CA ALA A 35 -8.10 -4.43 -4.56
C ALA A 35 -7.28 -4.38 -5.86
N ALA A 36 -7.91 -3.95 -6.97
CA ALA A 36 -7.22 -3.80 -8.26
C ALA A 36 -6.11 -2.73 -8.20
N LEU A 37 -6.25 -1.76 -7.31
CA LEU A 37 -5.27 -0.71 -7.04
C LEU A 37 -5.36 -0.32 -5.56
N ALA A 38 -4.22 -0.16 -4.88
CA ALA A 38 -4.15 0.37 -3.53
C ALA A 38 -3.13 1.52 -3.44
N LEU A 39 -3.51 2.57 -2.71
CA LEU A 39 -2.71 3.76 -2.43
C LEU A 39 -2.47 3.84 -0.92
N VAL A 40 -1.21 3.98 -0.52
CA VAL A 40 -0.83 4.18 0.89
C VAL A 40 0.04 5.43 1.00
N ALA A 41 -0.42 6.40 1.79
CA ALA A 41 0.35 7.58 2.14
C ALA A 41 0.89 7.41 3.57
N VAL A 42 2.21 7.48 3.73
CA VAL A 42 2.83 7.41 5.05
C VAL A 42 2.82 8.82 5.65
N ALA A 43 1.86 9.08 6.54
CA ALA A 43 1.73 10.41 7.14
C ALA A 43 2.80 10.69 8.21
N ARG A 44 3.22 9.67 8.98
CA ARG A 44 4.22 9.77 10.06
C ARG A 44 4.94 8.44 10.25
N GLY A 45 6.14 8.50 10.83
CA GLY A 45 6.94 7.32 11.16
C GLY A 45 7.56 6.66 9.93
N SER A 46 7.84 5.37 10.05
CA SER A 46 8.34 4.53 8.96
C SER A 46 7.72 3.14 9.03
N ALA A 47 7.74 2.46 7.89
CA ALA A 47 7.34 1.07 7.75
C ALA A 47 8.18 0.40 6.67
N TRP A 48 8.13 -0.91 6.62
CA TRP A 48 8.66 -1.68 5.51
C TRP A 48 7.52 -2.11 4.60
N LEU A 49 7.75 -2.13 3.30
CA LEU A 49 6.88 -2.69 2.29
C LEU A 49 7.52 -3.98 1.80
N ILE A 50 6.81 -5.09 1.93
CA ILE A 50 7.22 -6.38 1.39
C ILE A 50 6.17 -6.81 0.38
N THR A 51 6.58 -6.94 -0.88
CA THR A 51 5.77 -7.45 -1.99
C THR A 51 6.13 -8.92 -2.28
N ASP A 52 5.26 -9.63 -2.99
CA ASP A 52 5.56 -10.99 -3.45
C ASP A 52 6.79 -10.98 -4.37
N GLY A 53 7.89 -11.60 -3.94
CA GLY A 53 9.12 -11.76 -4.72
C GLY A 53 10.03 -10.53 -4.80
N GLY A 54 9.68 -9.42 -4.13
CA GLY A 54 10.50 -8.21 -4.07
C GLY A 54 11.39 -8.13 -2.84
N GLU A 55 12.46 -7.34 -2.95
CA GLU A 55 13.25 -6.93 -1.78
C GLU A 55 12.44 -6.00 -0.88
N PRO A 56 12.61 -6.04 0.46
CA PRO A 56 11.95 -5.11 1.36
C PRO A 56 12.30 -3.66 1.04
N ILE A 57 11.29 -2.82 0.89
CA ILE A 57 11.43 -1.38 0.63
C ILE A 57 11.09 -0.64 1.90
N GLU A 58 11.98 0.22 2.40
CA GLU A 58 11.66 1.10 3.51
C GLU A 58 10.87 2.32 3.01
N VAL A 59 9.78 2.63 3.69
CA VAL A 59 8.97 3.83 3.44
C VAL A 59 8.94 4.70 4.68
N ARG A 60 8.90 6.02 4.47
CA ARG A 60 8.99 7.05 5.51
C ARG A 60 7.88 8.07 5.33
N ALA A 61 7.70 8.90 6.36
CA ALA A 61 6.78 10.02 6.31
C ALA A 61 6.99 10.87 5.03
N GLY A 62 5.91 11.11 4.30
CA GLY A 62 5.91 11.80 3.00
C GLY A 62 5.85 10.86 1.79
N ASP A 63 6.21 9.58 1.95
CA ASP A 63 6.16 8.63 0.85
C ASP A 63 4.72 8.24 0.47
N ILE A 64 4.53 8.05 -0.83
CA ILE A 64 3.30 7.52 -1.42
C ILE A 64 3.63 6.22 -2.13
N VAL A 65 2.94 5.16 -1.74
CA VAL A 65 3.06 3.85 -2.35
C VAL A 65 1.81 3.56 -3.18
N VAL A 66 2.03 3.20 -4.44
CA VAL A 66 0.99 2.75 -5.37
C VAL A 66 1.25 1.29 -5.70
N THR A 67 0.24 0.43 -5.49
CA THR A 67 0.35 -1.00 -5.81
C THR A 67 -0.82 -1.46 -6.66
N ARG A 68 -0.55 -2.41 -7.57
CA ARG A 68 -1.59 -3.01 -8.45
C ARG A 68 -1.98 -4.38 -7.91
N GLY A 69 -3.26 -4.70 -7.97
CA GLY A 69 -3.81 -5.99 -7.53
C GLY A 69 -3.58 -7.14 -8.52
N PRO A 70 -3.79 -8.39 -8.09
CA PRO A 70 -4.03 -8.86 -6.73
C PRO A 70 -2.74 -9.34 -6.06
N SER A 71 -1.69 -8.51 -6.06
CA SER A 71 -0.43 -8.83 -5.38
C SER A 71 -0.60 -8.76 -3.85
N ARG A 72 -0.03 -9.73 -3.11
CA ARG A 72 -0.07 -9.70 -1.64
C ARG A 72 1.02 -8.77 -1.12
N ILE A 73 0.64 -7.92 -0.17
CA ILE A 73 1.53 -6.91 0.40
C ILE A 73 1.50 -7.00 1.92
N ARG A 74 2.68 -6.88 2.54
CA ARG A 74 2.84 -6.81 3.98
C ARG A 74 3.57 -5.52 4.37
N TRP A 75 3.10 -4.94 5.47
CA TRP A 75 3.69 -3.77 6.10
C TRP A 75 4.14 -4.09 7.53
N PRO A 76 5.41 -4.41 7.81
CA PRO A 76 5.90 -4.55 9.18
C PRO A 76 6.70 -3.32 9.64
N THR A 77 6.76 -3.07 10.95
CA THR A 77 7.64 -2.03 11.52
C THR A 77 9.12 -2.35 11.34
N THR A 78 9.47 -3.64 11.25
CA THR A 78 10.85 -4.10 11.03
C THR A 78 10.89 -5.13 9.89
N PRO A 79 11.95 -5.16 9.08
CA PRO A 79 12.11 -6.21 8.10
C PRO A 79 12.47 -7.47 8.87
N ARG A 80 11.56 -8.46 8.93
CA ARG A 80 11.87 -9.74 9.57
C ARG A 80 13.18 -10.28 8.99
N ARG A 81 14.24 -10.39 9.80
CA ARG A 81 15.40 -11.22 9.45
C ARG A 81 14.87 -12.63 9.20
N ARG A 82 15.16 -13.22 8.03
CA ARG A 82 14.90 -14.65 7.80
C ARG A 82 15.48 -15.41 9.00
N ARG A 83 14.64 -16.07 9.79
CA ARG A 83 15.12 -17.09 10.71
C ARG A 83 15.62 -18.23 9.83
N ARG A 84 16.92 -18.57 9.97
CA ARG A 84 17.47 -19.84 9.49
C ARG A 84 16.74 -20.98 10.18
#